data_AF-A0A7C8EX17-F1
#
_entry.id   AF-A0A7C8EX17-F1
#
_cell.length_a   1.000
_cell.length_b   1.000
_cell.length_c   1.000
_cell.angle_alpha   90.00
_cell.angle_beta   90.00
_cell.angle_gamma   90.00
#
_symmetry.space_group_name_H-M   'P 1'
#
loop_
_entity.id
_entity.type
_entity.pdbx_description
1 polymer ?
#
loop_
_entity_poly.entity_id
_entity_poly.type
_entity_poly.pdbx_seq_one_letter_code
_entity_poly.pdbx_strand_id
1 'polypeptide(L)'
;MKKTMIALAMMCAAGLSITLTDLNAAPAAAKEKITAPTQELVINGKKPAHFSHAKHTNLGLDCATCHHDAKHQPLNEAAIAALPNADGLRCATCHTEKFANVKLQKRMDVFHTRCKTCHTDGVKGKKGPTNCTACHTVAAATTDQKPDPAPVAAPAPAKKKTKAIEGC
;
A
#
# COMPACT_ATOMS: atom_id res chain seq x y z
N MET A 1 74.04 23.37 -29.87
CA MET A 1 74.01 24.73 -30.47
C MET A 1 73.04 24.73 -31.64
N LYS A 2 72.20 25.77 -31.73
CA LYS A 2 71.29 26.13 -32.85
C LYS A 2 70.03 25.26 -33.00
N LYS A 3 68.84 25.78 -33.26
CA LYS A 3 68.24 27.14 -33.29
C LYS A 3 66.76 26.87 -33.64
N THR A 4 65.84 27.52 -32.95
CA THR A 4 64.61 28.18 -33.45
C THR A 4 63.93 27.62 -34.73
N MET A 5 62.60 27.44 -34.72
CA MET A 5 61.63 28.39 -35.30
C MET A 5 60.24 27.78 -35.48
N ILE A 6 59.25 28.65 -35.27
CA ILE A 6 57.80 28.53 -35.43
C ILE A 6 57.41 28.65 -36.92
N ALA A 7 56.40 27.89 -37.38
CA ALA A 7 55.47 28.24 -38.47
C ALA A 7 54.30 27.24 -38.44
N LEU A 8 53.09 27.61 -38.02
CA LEU A 8 52.03 28.35 -38.74
C LEU A 8 51.27 27.50 -39.80
N ALA A 9 49.96 27.39 -39.55
CA ALA A 9 48.85 27.12 -40.46
C ALA A 9 48.64 25.68 -41.00
N MET A 10 47.64 24.99 -40.44
CA MET A 10 46.65 24.32 -41.28
C MET A 10 45.28 24.37 -40.62
N MET A 11 44.45 25.25 -41.16
CA MET A 11 43.04 25.43 -40.84
C MET A 11 42.26 24.33 -41.55
N CYS A 12 41.71 23.38 -40.80
CA CYS A 12 40.66 22.48 -41.28
C CYS A 12 39.51 22.51 -40.29
N ALA A 13 38.59 23.45 -40.53
CA ALA A 13 37.24 23.37 -40.01
C ALA A 13 36.53 22.21 -40.73
N ALA A 14 36.13 21.18 -39.97
CA ALA A 14 35.14 20.22 -40.38
C ALA A 14 34.17 20.05 -39.21
N GLY A 15 32.89 20.27 -39.50
CA GLY A 15 31.84 20.62 -38.56
C GLY A 15 31.64 19.61 -37.43
N LEU A 16 31.66 20.14 -36.20
CA LEU A 16 31.07 19.49 -35.05
C LEU A 16 29.54 19.61 -35.19
N SER A 17 28.93 18.64 -35.85
CA SER A 17 27.47 18.47 -35.88
C SER A 17 26.99 18.08 -34.49
N ILE A 18 26.79 19.07 -33.62
CA ILE A 18 26.07 18.91 -32.35
C ILE A 18 24.60 18.69 -32.73
N THR A 19 24.17 17.43 -32.81
CA THR A 19 22.74 17.12 -32.83
C THR A 19 22.19 17.42 -31.45
N LEU A 20 21.59 18.60 -31.30
CA LEU A 20 20.67 18.93 -30.21
C LEU A 20 19.40 18.08 -30.40
N THR A 21 19.44 16.82 -29.96
CA THR A 21 18.25 15.97 -29.85
C THR A 21 17.91 15.76 -28.38
N ASP A 22 16.84 16.46 -27.98
CA ASP A 22 15.83 16.06 -27.01
C ASP A 22 16.20 16.01 -25.53
N LEU A 23 16.36 17.19 -24.94
CA LEU A 23 16.09 17.42 -23.52
C LEU A 23 14.58 17.61 -23.30
N ASN A 24 13.78 16.57 -23.54
CA ASN A 24 12.36 16.55 -23.12
C ASN A 24 11.91 15.15 -22.68
N ALA A 25 12.75 14.47 -21.90
CA ALA A 25 12.27 13.45 -20.99
C ALA A 25 11.74 14.17 -19.74
N ALA A 26 10.44 14.43 -19.69
CA ALA A 26 9.78 14.71 -18.42
C ALA A 26 10.15 13.58 -17.44
N PRO A 27 10.53 13.87 -16.19
CA PRO A 27 10.78 12.82 -15.23
C PRO A 27 9.48 12.01 -15.12
N ALA A 28 9.53 10.73 -15.49
CA ALA A 28 8.47 9.81 -15.16
C ALA A 28 8.26 9.94 -13.65
N ALA A 29 7.12 10.50 -13.24
CA ALA A 29 6.79 10.64 -11.83
C ALA A 29 7.00 9.27 -11.19
N ALA A 30 8.01 9.18 -10.32
CA ALA A 30 8.28 7.96 -9.60
C ALA A 30 6.98 7.61 -8.88
N LYS A 31 6.34 6.50 -9.28
CA LYS A 31 5.17 6.00 -8.57
C LYS A 31 5.64 5.77 -7.14
N GLU A 32 5.14 6.59 -6.22
CA GLU A 32 5.52 6.51 -4.82
C GLU A 32 5.18 5.11 -4.31
N LYS A 33 6.20 4.41 -3.83
CA LYS A 33 6.06 3.03 -3.38
C LYS A 33 5.19 3.01 -2.13
N ILE A 34 4.21 2.12 -2.09
CA ILE A 34 3.37 1.95 -0.90
C ILE A 34 4.22 1.32 0.19
N THR A 35 4.25 1.98 1.35
CA THR A 35 4.93 1.52 2.57
C THR A 35 3.93 1.40 3.71
N ALA A 36 4.32 0.69 4.77
CA ALA A 36 3.47 0.58 5.96
C ALA A 36 3.27 1.97 6.60
N PRO A 37 2.03 2.37 6.94
CA PRO A 37 1.79 3.60 7.67
C PRO A 37 2.57 3.67 8.97
N THR A 38 3.30 4.77 9.18
CA THR A 38 4.12 4.97 10.37
C THR A 38 3.30 5.44 11.57
N GLN A 39 2.19 6.15 11.33
CA GLN A 39 1.25 6.55 12.36
C GLN A 39 0.33 5.40 12.77
N GLU A 40 -0.19 5.47 14.00
CA GLU A 40 -1.25 4.58 14.45
C GLU A 40 -2.52 4.86 13.64
N LEU A 41 -3.11 3.80 13.10
CA LEU A 41 -4.33 3.85 12.32
C LEU A 41 -5.55 3.81 13.23
N VAL A 42 -6.53 4.65 12.90
CA VAL A 42 -7.89 4.53 13.42
C VAL A 42 -8.75 3.78 12.41
N ILE A 43 -9.14 2.56 12.74
CA ILE A 43 -10.11 1.76 11.99
C ILE A 43 -11.50 2.29 12.32
N ASN A 44 -12.10 2.98 11.35
CA ASN A 44 -13.37 3.67 11.55
C ASN A 44 -14.58 2.73 11.68
N GLY A 45 -15.53 3.12 12.53
CA GLY A 45 -16.79 2.41 12.76
C GLY A 45 -17.58 3.07 13.90
N LYS A 46 -18.70 2.44 14.33
CA LYS A 46 -19.49 2.92 15.49
C LYS A 46 -18.66 3.03 16.77
N LYS A 47 -17.66 2.15 16.91
CA LYS A 47 -16.62 2.20 17.93
C LYS A 47 -15.30 2.11 17.18
N PRO A 48 -14.56 3.21 17.03
CA PRO A 48 -13.26 3.17 16.36
C PRO A 48 -12.32 2.19 17.06
N ALA A 49 -11.43 1.55 16.31
CA ALA A 49 -10.36 0.71 16.86
C ALA A 49 -9.00 1.28 16.48
N HIS A 50 -8.03 1.19 17.38
CA HIS A 50 -6.67 1.64 17.13
C HIS A 50 -5.77 0.48 16.70
N PHE A 51 -4.93 0.71 15.69
CA PHE A 51 -4.00 -0.29 15.17
C PHE A 51 -2.66 0.35 14.79
N SER A 52 -1.56 -0.19 15.30
CA SER A 52 -0.22 0.29 14.97
C SER A 52 0.55 -0.77 14.18
N HIS A 53 0.93 -0.46 12.93
CA HIS A 53 1.83 -1.32 12.15
C HIS A 53 3.16 -1.50 12.87
N ALA A 54 3.76 -0.41 13.36
CA ALA A 54 5.05 -0.43 14.06
C ALA A 54 5.07 -1.41 15.26
N LYS A 55 4.01 -1.43 16.09
CA LYS A 55 3.92 -2.39 17.21
C LYS A 55 3.96 -3.85 16.72
N HIS A 56 3.29 -4.15 15.61
CA HIS A 56 3.20 -5.51 15.07
C HIS A 56 4.47 -5.93 14.31
N THR A 57 5.03 -5.06 13.46
CA THR A 57 6.25 -5.36 12.72
C THR A 57 7.46 -5.47 13.65
N ASN A 58 7.52 -4.69 14.74
CA ASN A 58 8.57 -4.82 15.76
C ASN A 58 8.50 -6.15 16.56
N LEU A 59 7.36 -6.86 16.53
CA LEU A 59 7.26 -8.23 17.05
C LEU A 59 7.76 -9.28 16.03
N GLY A 60 8.15 -8.84 14.83
CA GLY A 60 8.59 -9.65 13.71
C GLY A 60 7.43 -10.29 12.96
N LEU A 61 6.32 -9.57 12.80
CA LEU A 61 5.22 -9.97 11.91
C LEU A 61 5.45 -9.36 10.52
N ASP A 62 5.41 -10.23 9.51
CA ASP A 62 5.54 -9.83 8.11
C ASP A 62 4.21 -9.32 7.54
N CYS A 63 4.28 -8.51 6.48
CA CYS A 63 3.10 -7.97 5.78
C CYS A 63 2.12 -9.08 5.36
N ALA A 64 2.67 -10.20 4.93
CA ALA A 64 2.00 -11.44 4.52
C ALA A 64 1.14 -12.08 5.62
N THR A 65 1.37 -11.74 6.89
CA THR A 65 0.57 -12.25 8.02
C THR A 65 -0.88 -11.76 7.93
N CYS A 66 -1.07 -10.55 7.38
CA CYS A 66 -2.37 -9.88 7.33
C CYS A 66 -2.83 -9.63 5.89
N HIS A 67 -1.94 -9.18 5.01
CA HIS A 67 -2.29 -8.83 3.64
C HIS A 67 -2.17 -10.06 2.74
N HIS A 68 -3.26 -10.36 2.06
CA HIS A 68 -3.35 -11.40 1.04
C HIS A 68 -4.12 -10.87 -0.17
N ASP A 69 -3.93 -11.50 -1.32
CA ASP A 69 -4.70 -11.20 -2.52
C ASP A 69 -6.06 -11.93 -2.55
N ALA A 70 -6.82 -11.73 -3.63
CA ALA A 70 -8.11 -12.39 -3.84
C ALA A 70 -8.03 -13.92 -4.00
N LYS A 71 -6.84 -14.47 -4.29
CA LYS A 71 -6.55 -15.91 -4.35
C LYS A 71 -5.94 -16.42 -3.04
N HIS A 72 -6.03 -15.62 -1.98
CA HIS A 72 -5.51 -15.92 -0.64
C HIS A 72 -3.99 -16.15 -0.63
N GLN A 73 -3.27 -15.59 -1.60
CA GLN A 73 -1.82 -15.60 -1.60
C GLN A 73 -1.30 -14.46 -0.71
N PRO A 74 -0.33 -14.74 0.18
CA PRO A 74 0.24 -13.72 1.05
C PRO A 74 0.95 -12.64 0.24
N LEU A 75 0.76 -11.38 0.64
CA LEU A 75 1.42 -10.22 0.04
C LEU A 75 2.60 -9.81 0.92
N ASN A 76 3.82 -10.01 0.41
CA ASN A 76 5.03 -9.50 1.04
C ASN A 76 5.24 -8.01 0.72
N GLU A 77 6.26 -7.41 1.33
CA GLU A 77 6.58 -5.99 1.16
C GLU A 77 6.79 -5.59 -0.31
N ALA A 78 7.51 -6.40 -1.09
CA ALA A 78 7.77 -6.12 -2.49
C ALA A 78 6.48 -6.14 -3.33
N ALA A 79 5.59 -7.10 -3.08
CA ALA A 79 4.30 -7.19 -3.75
C ALA A 79 3.41 -5.99 -3.41
N ILE A 80 3.40 -5.56 -2.14
CA ILE A 80 2.67 -4.38 -1.68
C ILE A 80 3.21 -3.10 -2.34
N ALA A 81 4.54 -2.92 -2.34
CA ALA A 81 5.19 -1.75 -2.91
C ALA A 81 4.99 -1.63 -4.44
N ALA A 82 4.62 -2.72 -5.11
CA ALA A 82 4.33 -2.76 -6.54
C ALA A 82 2.85 -2.47 -6.88
N LEU A 83 1.96 -2.38 -5.88
CA LEU A 83 0.55 -2.08 -6.13
C LEU A 83 0.37 -0.65 -6.68
N PRO A 84 -0.62 -0.44 -7.56
CA PRO A 84 -0.87 0.89 -8.13
C PRO A 84 -1.40 1.89 -7.10
N ASN A 85 -2.04 1.41 -6.03
CA ASN A 85 -2.54 2.16 -4.89
C ASN A 85 -2.78 1.21 -3.70
N ALA A 86 -3.09 1.78 -2.53
CA ALA A 86 -3.32 1.00 -1.30
C ALA A 86 -4.76 0.46 -1.15
N ASP A 87 -5.68 0.69 -2.08
CA ASP A 87 -7.09 0.31 -1.91
C ASP A 87 -7.28 -1.20 -1.82
N GLY A 88 -6.48 -1.97 -2.56
CA GLY A 88 -6.46 -3.44 -2.52
C GLY A 88 -5.96 -4.02 -1.20
N LEU A 89 -5.35 -3.22 -0.33
CA LEU A 89 -4.86 -3.64 0.99
C LEU A 89 -5.93 -3.51 2.08
N ARG A 90 -7.02 -2.79 1.79
CA ARG A 90 -8.08 -2.51 2.77
C ARG A 90 -9.06 -3.67 2.72
N CYS A 91 -9.21 -4.38 3.84
CA CYS A 91 -9.99 -5.63 3.90
C CYS A 91 -11.41 -5.45 3.35
N ALA A 92 -12.06 -4.33 3.69
CA ALA A 92 -13.42 -4.00 3.28
C ALA A 92 -13.59 -3.64 1.79
N THR A 93 -12.50 -3.52 1.02
CA THR A 93 -12.58 -3.37 -0.45
C THR A 93 -13.05 -4.68 -1.10
N CYS A 94 -12.50 -5.81 -0.65
CA CYS A 94 -12.85 -7.15 -1.14
C CYS A 94 -13.96 -7.79 -0.29
N HIS A 95 -13.91 -7.63 1.04
CA HIS A 95 -14.88 -8.20 1.98
C HIS A 95 -16.13 -7.33 2.08
N THR A 96 -17.03 -7.54 1.12
CA THR A 96 -18.29 -6.80 0.96
C THR A 96 -19.50 -7.73 1.13
N GLU A 97 -20.71 -7.19 1.04
CA GLU A 97 -21.97 -7.96 1.05
C GLU A 97 -22.09 -8.99 -0.08
N LYS A 98 -21.24 -8.91 -1.11
CA LYS A 98 -21.19 -9.87 -2.21
C LYS A 98 -20.12 -10.95 -2.02
N PHE A 99 -19.33 -10.89 -0.95
CA PHE A 99 -18.28 -11.86 -0.67
C PHE A 99 -18.88 -13.25 -0.45
N ALA A 100 -18.27 -14.29 -1.02
CA ALA A 100 -18.84 -15.64 -1.03
C ALA A 100 -19.07 -16.21 0.39
N ASN A 101 -18.13 -15.94 1.30
CA ASN A 101 -18.30 -16.32 2.70
C ASN A 101 -19.09 -15.24 3.45
N VAL A 102 -20.37 -15.52 3.71
CA VAL A 102 -21.28 -14.64 4.46
C VAL A 102 -20.76 -14.17 5.82
N LYS A 103 -19.93 -14.99 6.50
CA LYS A 103 -19.31 -14.63 7.79
C LYS A 103 -18.20 -13.59 7.68
N LEU A 104 -17.72 -13.32 6.47
CA LEU A 104 -16.66 -12.36 6.18
C LEU A 104 -17.13 -11.22 5.28
N GLN A 105 -18.44 -10.97 5.21
CA GLN A 105 -19.00 -9.85 4.43
C GLN A 105 -18.97 -8.53 5.21
N LYS A 106 -19.05 -8.58 6.53
CA LYS A 106 -19.08 -7.38 7.38
C LYS A 106 -17.67 -7.02 7.81
N ARG A 107 -17.34 -5.73 7.70
CA ARG A 107 -16.07 -5.16 8.17
C ARG A 107 -15.69 -5.62 9.58
N MET A 108 -16.65 -5.58 10.51
CA MET A 108 -16.44 -6.00 11.90
C MET A 108 -16.01 -7.46 12.01
N ASP A 109 -16.68 -8.37 11.29
CA ASP A 109 -16.39 -9.80 11.36
C ASP A 109 -15.01 -10.13 10.78
N VAL A 110 -14.61 -9.45 9.70
CA VAL A 110 -13.28 -9.61 9.07
C VAL A 110 -12.16 -9.24 10.04
N PHE A 111 -12.26 -8.05 10.65
CA PHE A 111 -11.26 -7.59 11.61
C PHE A 111 -11.24 -8.46 12.88
N HIS A 112 -12.40 -8.74 13.48
CA HIS A 112 -12.44 -9.57 14.68
C HIS A 112 -11.93 -10.99 14.42
N THR A 113 -12.24 -11.58 13.26
CA THR A 113 -11.73 -12.91 12.90
C THR A 113 -10.22 -12.88 12.77
N ARG A 114 -9.63 -11.93 12.02
CA ARG A 114 -8.17 -11.92 11.82
C ARG A 114 -7.40 -11.50 13.06
N CYS A 115 -7.80 -10.42 13.71
CA CYS A 115 -7.10 -9.84 14.85
C CYS A 115 -7.22 -10.72 16.09
N LYS A 116 -8.44 -11.11 16.48
CA LYS A 116 -8.65 -11.85 17.73
C LYS A 116 -8.11 -13.27 17.66
N THR A 117 -8.18 -13.93 16.50
CA THR A 117 -7.59 -15.27 16.32
C THR A 117 -6.08 -15.20 16.52
N CYS A 118 -5.39 -14.30 15.82
CA CYS A 118 -3.94 -14.11 15.99
C CYS A 118 -3.56 -13.77 17.44
N HIS A 119 -4.32 -12.89 18.09
CA HIS A 119 -4.06 -12.52 19.48
C HIS A 119 -4.30 -13.67 20.47
N THR A 120 -5.26 -14.57 20.18
CA THR A 120 -5.59 -15.73 21.01
C THR A 120 -4.54 -16.84 20.85
N ASP A 121 -4.17 -17.12 19.61
CA ASP A 121 -3.15 -18.11 19.24
C ASP A 121 -1.78 -17.67 19.76
N GLY A 122 -1.48 -16.37 19.60
CA GLY A 122 -0.23 -15.76 19.98
C GLY A 122 0.90 -16.04 18.97
N VAL A 123 1.98 -15.29 19.12
CA VAL A 123 3.18 -15.38 18.27
C VAL A 123 4.40 -15.31 19.17
N LYS A 124 5.35 -16.24 18.99
CA LYS A 124 6.57 -16.35 19.82
C LYS A 124 6.25 -16.38 21.33
N GLY A 125 5.19 -17.10 21.71
CA GLY A 125 4.73 -17.21 23.11
C GLY A 125 4.06 -15.97 23.68
N LYS A 126 3.87 -14.91 22.89
CA LYS A 126 3.18 -13.67 23.31
C LYS A 126 1.77 -13.65 22.74
N LYS A 127 0.79 -13.33 23.58
CA LYS A 127 -0.61 -13.13 23.18
C LYS A 127 -0.93 -11.64 23.06
N GLY A 128 -1.90 -11.33 22.21
CA GLY A 128 -2.38 -9.96 22.03
C GLY A 128 -3.65 -9.68 22.85
N PRO A 129 -4.12 -8.42 22.86
CA PRO A 129 -5.35 -8.04 23.52
C PRO A 129 -6.59 -8.68 22.87
N THR A 130 -7.48 -9.26 23.66
CA THR A 130 -8.73 -9.87 23.17
C THR A 130 -10.00 -9.24 23.74
N ASN A 131 -9.86 -8.37 24.74
CA ASN A 131 -10.98 -7.62 25.31
C ASN A 131 -11.36 -6.43 24.41
N CYS A 132 -12.62 -5.99 24.50
CA CYS A 132 -13.19 -5.01 23.59
C CYS A 132 -12.46 -3.65 23.67
N THR A 133 -12.15 -3.21 24.89
CA THR A 133 -11.65 -1.85 25.16
C THR A 133 -10.16 -1.67 24.92
N ALA A 134 -9.38 -2.74 24.81
CA ALA A 134 -7.96 -2.62 24.46
C ALA A 134 -7.74 -2.24 22.99
N CYS A 135 -8.70 -2.55 22.11
CA CYS A 135 -8.68 -2.11 20.71
C CYS A 135 -9.59 -0.89 20.49
N HIS A 136 -10.77 -0.89 21.11
CA HIS A 136 -11.75 0.19 20.99
C HIS A 136 -11.63 1.18 22.16
N THR A 137 -10.59 2.01 22.14
CA THR A 137 -10.35 3.03 23.15
C THR A 137 -11.17 4.29 22.86
N VAL A 138 -11.50 5.04 23.91
CA VAL A 138 -12.31 6.27 23.84
C VAL A 138 -11.46 7.53 23.64
N ALA A 139 -10.16 7.39 23.39
CA ALA A 139 -9.28 8.53 23.18
C ALA A 139 -9.68 9.26 21.89
N ALA A 140 -9.93 10.57 22.00
CA ALA A 140 -10.36 11.40 20.90
C ALA A 140 -9.45 11.23 19.69
N ALA A 141 -10.06 10.86 18.55
CA ALA A 141 -9.40 10.78 17.26
C ALA A 141 -8.91 12.18 16.85
N THR A 142 -7.68 12.53 17.19
CA THR A 142 -6.98 13.69 16.64
C THR A 142 -5.81 13.18 15.81
N THR A 143 -6.12 12.66 14.63
CA THR A 143 -5.10 12.46 13.60
C THR A 143 -5.75 12.77 12.26
N ASP A 144 -5.07 13.58 11.46
CA ASP A 144 -5.40 14.02 10.09
C ASP A 144 -5.47 12.88 9.06
N GLN A 145 -5.85 11.68 9.49
CA GLN A 145 -6.00 10.52 8.65
C GLN A 145 -7.25 10.72 7.80
N LYS A 146 -7.06 10.82 6.47
CA LYS A 146 -8.15 10.84 5.50
C LYS A 146 -9.13 9.72 5.87
N PRO A 147 -10.41 10.04 6.16
CA PRO A 147 -11.37 9.03 6.52
C PRO A 147 -11.34 7.91 5.49
N ASP A 148 -11.30 6.67 5.97
CA ASP A 148 -11.74 5.54 5.17
C ASP A 148 -12.99 5.99 4.38
N PRO A 149 -13.01 5.97 3.03
CA PRO A 149 -14.24 6.23 2.31
C PRO A 149 -15.35 5.39 2.93
N ALA A 150 -16.47 6.06 3.20
CA ALA A 150 -17.69 5.40 3.65
C ALA A 150 -17.91 4.17 2.75
N PRO A 151 -18.45 3.06 3.29
CA PRO A 151 -18.83 1.94 2.45
C PRO A 151 -19.64 2.50 1.29
N VAL A 152 -19.09 2.40 0.09
CA VAL A 152 -19.79 2.83 -1.11
C VAL A 152 -21.05 1.98 -1.17
N ALA A 153 -22.21 2.64 -1.10
CA ALA A 153 -23.47 1.96 -1.35
C ALA A 153 -23.32 1.20 -2.66
N ALA A 154 -23.52 -0.11 -2.62
CA ALA A 154 -23.38 -0.95 -3.79
C ALA A 154 -24.22 -0.33 -4.93
N PRO A 155 -23.66 -0.10 -6.12
CA PRO A 155 -24.46 0.37 -7.23
C PRO A 155 -25.58 -0.64 -7.48
N ALA A 156 -26.79 -0.12 -7.70
CA ALA A 156 -27.94 -0.90 -8.12
C ALA A 156 -27.54 -1.83 -9.29
N PRO A 157 -28.07 -3.06 -9.35
CA PRO A 157 -27.56 -4.09 -10.23
C PRO A 157 -27.68 -3.67 -11.69
N ALA A 158 -26.56 -3.28 -12.31
CA ALA A 158 -26.47 -3.14 -13.74
C ALA A 158 -26.43 -4.56 -14.33
N LYS A 159 -27.49 -4.94 -15.06
CA LYS A 159 -27.47 -6.11 -15.94
C LYS A 159 -26.46 -5.84 -17.05
N LYS A 160 -25.20 -6.25 -16.90
CA LYS A 160 -24.24 -6.33 -18.02
C LYS A 160 -23.14 -7.34 -17.74
N LYS A 161 -22.79 -8.04 -18.82
CA LYS A 161 -21.99 -9.26 -18.89
C LYS A 161 -20.63 -9.10 -18.18
N THR A 162 -20.28 -10.11 -17.41
CA THR A 162 -19.04 -10.34 -16.68
C THR A 162 -17.80 -10.00 -17.50
N LYS A 163 -17.08 -8.96 -17.08
CA LYS A 163 -15.62 -8.94 -17.13
C LYS A 163 -15.15 -8.89 -15.68
N ALA A 164 -14.36 -9.88 -15.29
CA ALA A 164 -13.76 -9.94 -13.96
C ALA A 164 -12.95 -8.68 -13.71
N ILE A 165 -13.23 -8.04 -12.60
CA ILE A 165 -12.35 -7.06 -11.99
C ILE A 165 -11.11 -7.82 -11.53
N GLU A 166 -9.99 -7.61 -12.22
CA GLU A 166 -8.70 -8.08 -11.76
C GLU A 166 -8.25 -7.15 -10.62
N GLY A 167 -8.33 -7.66 -9.40
CA GLY A 167 -7.92 -6.96 -8.17
C GLY A 167 -9.11 -6.43 -7.37
N CYS A 168 -9.70 -7.31 -6.55
CA CYS A 168 -11.01 -7.16 -5.89
C CYS A 168 -12.16 -6.96 -6.88
#